data_AF-A0AA42QDW8-F1
#
_entry.id   AF-A0AA42QDW8-F1
#
_cell.length_a   1.000
_cell.length_b   1.000
_cell.length_c   1.000
_cell.angle_alpha   90.00
_cell.angle_beta   90.00
_cell.angle_gamma   90.00
#
_symmetry.space_group_name_H-M   'P 1'
#
loop_
_entity.id
_entity.type
_entity.pdbx_description
1 polymer ?
#
loop_
_entity_poly.entity_id
_entity_poly.type
_entity_poly.pdbx_seq_one_letter_code
_entity_poly.pdbx_strand_id
1 'polypeptide(L)'
;MVRNPYAIRPKQPAPRRLPTVRIAPAKAAAFRALARQQGLTASSALAALVATHADIRQPFGPRVRAKHGPDGKRYGAILPDPKVSEEVAQGLVRDARTAGISLGEAMRQLVDRCLEQSW
;
A
#
# COMPACT_ATOMS: atom_id res chain seq x y z
N MET A 1 -9.07 49.42 -5.99
CA MET A 1 -8.59 48.13 -5.47
C MET A 1 -9.19 47.02 -6.32
N VAL A 2 -8.44 46.45 -7.25
CA VAL A 2 -8.91 45.38 -8.14
C VAL A 2 -8.99 44.07 -7.35
N ARG A 3 -10.22 43.58 -7.13
CA ARG A 3 -10.47 42.23 -6.61
C ARG A 3 -10.34 41.25 -7.77
N ASN A 4 -9.29 40.44 -7.81
CA ASN A 4 -9.18 39.31 -8.73
C ASN A 4 -10.20 38.22 -8.31
N PRO A 5 -11.25 37.94 -9.10
CA PRO A 5 -12.24 36.90 -8.76
C PRO A 5 -11.79 35.49 -9.15
N TYR A 6 -10.59 35.34 -9.72
CA TYR A 6 -10.02 34.07 -10.20
C TYR A 6 -8.96 33.49 -9.26
N ALA A 7 -9.14 33.61 -7.95
CA ALA A 7 -8.34 32.84 -7.01
C ALA A 7 -8.73 31.36 -7.15
N ILE A 8 -8.03 30.64 -8.03
CA ILE A 8 -8.10 29.18 -8.15
C ILE A 8 -7.74 28.64 -6.77
N ARG A 9 -8.75 28.22 -5.99
CA ARG A 9 -8.52 27.50 -4.73
C ARG A 9 -7.58 26.33 -5.07
N PRO A 10 -6.46 26.13 -4.35
CA PRO A 10 -5.65 24.94 -4.55
C PRO A 10 -6.59 23.75 -4.35
N LYS A 11 -6.73 22.96 -5.41
CA LYS A 11 -7.57 21.77 -5.43
C LYS A 11 -7.02 20.88 -4.31
N GLN A 12 -7.75 20.73 -3.21
CA GLN A 12 -7.35 19.83 -2.13
C GLN A 12 -6.96 18.49 -2.77
N PRO A 13 -5.78 17.95 -2.49
CA PRO A 13 -5.34 16.70 -3.09
C PRO A 13 -6.38 15.63 -2.75
N ALA A 14 -7.13 15.20 -3.76
CA ALA A 14 -8.17 14.20 -3.57
C ALA A 14 -7.50 12.91 -3.11
N PRO A 15 -8.09 12.18 -2.14
CA PRO A 15 -7.54 10.91 -1.70
C PRO A 15 -7.43 9.98 -2.89
N ARG A 16 -6.23 9.45 -3.13
CA ARG A 16 -5.92 8.62 -4.30
C ARG A 16 -6.06 7.17 -3.89
N ARG A 17 -6.84 6.42 -4.68
CA ARG A 17 -6.99 4.97 -4.53
C ARG A 17 -5.79 4.27 -5.16
N LEU A 18 -5.10 3.42 -4.39
CA LEU A 18 -3.97 2.64 -4.89
C LEU A 18 -4.49 1.46 -5.72
N PRO A 19 -3.89 1.14 -6.87
CA PRO A 19 -4.41 0.12 -7.77
C PRO A 19 -4.57 -1.24 -7.07
N THR A 20 -5.54 -2.02 -7.53
CA THR A 20 -5.82 -3.35 -6.99
C THR A 20 -4.63 -4.30 -7.19
N VAL A 21 -3.98 -4.71 -6.10
CA VAL A 21 -2.79 -5.58 -6.15
C VAL A 21 -3.15 -7.03 -5.85
N ARG A 22 -2.58 -7.99 -6.59
CA ARG A 22 -2.70 -9.42 -6.26
C ARG A 22 -1.55 -9.88 -5.35
N ILE A 23 -1.85 -10.65 -4.32
CA ILE A 23 -0.91 -11.23 -3.36
C ILE A 23 -1.18 -12.74 -3.18
N ALA A 24 -0.23 -13.45 -2.57
CA ALA A 24 -0.41 -14.85 -2.16
C ALA A 24 -1.61 -14.97 -1.21
N PRO A 25 -2.48 -15.99 -1.39
CA PRO A 25 -3.71 -16.12 -0.62
C PRO A 25 -3.46 -16.29 0.89
N ALA A 26 -2.43 -17.04 1.28
CA ALA A 26 -2.05 -17.22 2.68
C ALA A 26 -1.68 -15.88 3.35
N LYS A 27 -0.86 -15.05 2.68
CA LYS A 27 -0.48 -13.73 3.19
C LYS A 27 -1.68 -12.77 3.26
N ALA A 28 -2.57 -12.80 2.28
CA ALA A 28 -3.81 -12.02 2.34
C ALA A 28 -4.70 -12.44 3.52
N ALA A 29 -4.83 -13.74 3.77
CA ALA A 29 -5.62 -14.26 4.88
C ALA A 29 -5.01 -13.86 6.23
N ALA A 30 -3.70 -14.05 6.39
CA ALA A 30 -2.97 -13.65 7.60
C ALA A 30 -3.10 -12.15 7.87
N PHE A 31 -2.93 -11.31 6.83
CA PHE A 31 -3.07 -9.87 6.95
C PHE A 31 -4.49 -9.44 7.35
N ARG A 32 -5.52 -10.09 6.78
CA ARG A 32 -6.92 -9.84 7.16
C ARG A 32 -7.20 -10.28 8.60
N ALA A 33 -6.61 -11.39 9.05
CA ALA A 33 -6.75 -11.86 10.42
C ALA A 33 -6.10 -10.87 11.41
N LEU A 34 -4.89 -10.40 11.10
CA LEU A 34 -4.17 -9.39 11.87
C LEU A 34 -4.94 -8.07 11.92
N ALA A 35 -5.44 -7.59 10.79
CA ALA A 35 -6.29 -6.39 10.75
C ALA A 35 -7.51 -6.55 11.67
N ARG A 36 -8.17 -7.72 11.65
CA ARG A 36 -9.30 -8.01 12.54
C ARG A 36 -8.91 -8.06 14.01
N GLN A 37 -7.75 -8.61 14.36
CA GLN A 37 -7.24 -8.60 15.74
C GLN A 37 -7.05 -7.18 16.26
N GLN A 38 -6.69 -6.24 15.38
CA GLN A 38 -6.57 -4.81 15.72
C GLN A 38 -7.91 -4.04 15.63
N GLY A 39 -9.04 -4.73 15.39
CA GLY A 39 -10.35 -4.09 15.19
C GLY A 39 -10.46 -3.26 13.91
N LEU A 40 -9.53 -3.44 12.96
CA LEU A 40 -9.45 -2.69 11.72
C LEU A 40 -10.00 -3.49 10.53
N THR A 41 -10.51 -2.76 9.53
CA THR A 41 -10.75 -3.34 8.21
C THR A 41 -9.43 -3.57 7.49
N ALA A 42 -9.38 -4.54 6.58
CA ALA A 42 -8.17 -4.80 5.80
C ALA A 42 -7.73 -3.57 4.96
N SER A 43 -8.69 -2.74 4.49
CA SER A 43 -8.37 -1.50 3.77
C SER A 43 -7.76 -0.44 4.69
N SER A 44 -8.30 -0.27 5.91
CA SER A 44 -7.78 0.71 6.87
C SER A 44 -6.42 0.30 7.43
N ALA A 45 -6.22 -1.00 7.70
CA ALA A 45 -4.92 -1.53 8.09
C ALA A 45 -3.87 -1.31 6.99
N LEU A 46 -4.24 -1.49 5.73
CA LEU A 46 -3.32 -1.27 4.61
C LEU A 46 -3.02 0.22 4.41
N ALA A 47 -4.00 1.10 4.60
CA ALA A 47 -3.79 2.55 4.59
C ALA A 47 -2.82 2.97 5.71
N ALA A 48 -2.99 2.41 6.91
CA ALA A 48 -2.09 2.63 8.04
C ALA A 48 -0.66 2.17 7.73
N LEU A 49 -0.49 0.98 7.15
CA LEU A 49 0.85 0.49 6.73
C LEU A 49 1.54 1.42 5.74
N VAL A 50 0.80 1.92 4.75
CA VAL A 50 1.37 2.84 3.76
C VAL A 50 1.72 4.17 4.41
N ALA A 51 0.90 4.67 5.36
CA ALA A 51 1.20 5.87 6.13
C ALA A 51 2.44 5.71 7.01
N THR A 52 2.56 4.60 7.75
CA THR A 52 3.76 4.27 8.55
C THR A 52 5.01 4.18 7.69
N HIS A 53 4.89 3.59 6.48
CA HIS A 53 6.01 3.58 5.54
C HIS A 53 6.37 4.99 5.05
N ALA A 54 5.41 5.88 4.83
CA ALA A 54 5.70 7.25 4.41
C ALA A 54 6.42 8.06 5.51
N ASP A 55 6.18 7.73 6.78
CA ASP A 55 6.86 8.32 7.94
C ASP A 55 8.31 7.80 8.07
N ILE A 56 8.50 6.47 8.12
CA ILE A 56 9.81 5.84 8.34
C ILE A 56 10.67 5.83 7.06
N ARG A 57 10.04 5.79 5.89
CA ARG A 57 10.66 5.60 4.55
C ARG A 57 11.65 4.45 4.48
N GLN A 58 11.34 3.34 5.12
CA GLN A 58 12.22 2.18 5.11
C GLN A 58 12.39 1.63 3.67
N PRO A 59 13.63 1.54 3.14
CA PRO A 59 13.86 1.20 1.74
C PRO A 59 13.26 -0.16 1.38
N PHE A 60 12.74 -0.29 0.16
CA PHE A 60 12.26 -1.59 -0.34
C PHE A 60 13.43 -2.53 -0.63
N GLY A 61 13.21 -3.81 -0.39
CA GLY A 61 14.16 -4.86 -0.75
C GLY A 61 14.09 -5.19 -2.24
N PRO A 62 15.04 -6.00 -2.74
CA PRO A 62 15.02 -6.47 -4.12
C PRO A 62 13.72 -7.24 -4.43
N ARG A 63 13.35 -7.30 -5.71
CA ARG A 63 12.14 -8.00 -6.16
C ARG A 63 12.12 -9.46 -5.67
N VAL A 64 11.14 -9.82 -4.86
CA VAL A 64 10.97 -11.18 -4.35
C VAL A 64 9.89 -11.89 -5.17
N ARG A 65 10.32 -12.83 -6.03
CA ARG A 65 9.36 -13.69 -6.74
C ARG A 65 8.65 -14.58 -5.72
N ALA A 66 7.32 -14.46 -5.65
CA ALA A 66 6.51 -15.39 -4.86
C ALA A 66 6.68 -16.82 -5.41
N LYS A 67 6.91 -17.78 -4.51
CA LYS A 67 6.91 -19.21 -4.85
C LYS A 67 5.51 -19.61 -5.35
N HIS A 68 5.43 -20.64 -6.19
CA HIS A 68 4.14 -21.19 -6.60
C HIS A 68 3.37 -21.66 -5.36
N GLY A 69 2.12 -21.23 -5.24
CA GLY A 69 1.20 -21.80 -4.26
C GLY A 69 0.83 -23.25 -4.63
N PRO A 70 0.19 -23.99 -3.71
CA PRO A 70 -0.22 -25.37 -3.93
C PRO A 70 -1.17 -25.56 -5.14
N ASP A 71 -1.90 -24.50 -5.53
CA ASP A 71 -2.77 -24.45 -6.72
C ASP A 71 -2.01 -24.12 -8.02
N GLY A 72 -0.67 -24.08 -8.01
CA GLY A 72 0.16 -23.64 -9.14
C GLY A 72 0.12 -22.13 -9.44
N LYS A 73 -0.77 -21.37 -8.79
CA LYS A 73 -0.87 -19.91 -8.92
C LYS A 73 0.03 -19.20 -7.90
N ARG A 74 0.77 -18.18 -8.36
CA ARG A 74 1.62 -17.32 -7.51
C ARG A 74 0.83 -16.25 -6.74
N TYR A 75 -0.22 -15.71 -7.36
CA TYR A 75 -1.01 -14.61 -6.81
C TYR A 75 -2.50 -14.88 -7.04
N GLY A 76 -3.19 -15.33 -5.99
CA GLY A 76 -4.60 -15.75 -6.06
C GLY A 76 -5.58 -14.85 -5.30
N ALA A 77 -5.08 -13.97 -4.42
CA ALA A 77 -5.93 -13.08 -3.62
C ALA A 77 -5.70 -11.62 -4.00
N ILE A 78 -6.75 -10.82 -3.89
CA ILE A 78 -6.71 -9.37 -4.11
C ILE A 78 -6.51 -8.65 -2.78
N LEU A 79 -5.51 -7.77 -2.72
CA LEU A 79 -5.36 -6.78 -1.66
C LEU A 79 -6.48 -5.74 -1.78
N PRO A 80 -7.06 -5.29 -0.65
CA PRO A 80 -8.03 -4.21 -0.64
C PRO A 80 -7.41 -2.93 -1.24
N ASP A 81 -8.27 -2.07 -1.75
CA ASP A 81 -7.95 -0.73 -2.27
C ASP A 81 -7.97 0.28 -1.10
N PRO A 82 -6.81 0.71 -0.56
CA PRO A 82 -6.77 1.66 0.53
C PRO A 82 -6.97 3.08 -0.02
N LYS A 83 -7.73 3.89 0.71
CA LYS A 83 -7.77 5.34 0.50
C LYS A 83 -6.62 5.96 1.29
N VAL A 84 -5.66 6.55 0.59
CA VAL A 84 -4.54 7.28 1.20
C VAL A 84 -4.45 8.68 0.60
N SER A 85 -3.80 9.59 1.32
CA SER A 85 -3.50 10.94 0.80
C SER A 85 -2.62 10.85 -0.43
N GLU A 86 -2.76 11.81 -1.35
CA GLU A 86 -2.00 11.81 -2.60
C GLU A 86 -0.47 11.84 -2.36
N GLU A 87 0.00 12.62 -1.38
CA GLU A 87 1.41 12.72 -1.05
C GLU A 87 2.01 11.38 -0.61
N VAL A 88 1.24 10.62 0.19
CA VAL A 88 1.60 9.28 0.67
C VAL A 88 1.64 8.30 -0.50
N ALA A 89 0.65 8.35 -1.39
CA ALA A 89 0.63 7.52 -2.60
C ALA A 89 1.81 7.84 -3.54
N GLN A 90 2.12 9.12 -3.75
CA GLN A 90 3.23 9.55 -4.59
C GLN A 90 4.58 9.17 -3.97
N GLY A 91 4.72 9.31 -2.65
CA GLY A 91 5.88 8.84 -1.90
C GLY A 91 6.14 7.36 -2.17
N LEU A 92 5.13 6.52 -1.94
CA LEU A 92 5.22 5.09 -2.19
C LEU A 92 5.62 4.76 -3.64
N VAL A 93 5.05 5.46 -4.63
CA VAL A 93 5.42 5.28 -6.04
C VAL A 93 6.88 5.66 -6.30
N ARG A 94 7.35 6.76 -5.72
CA ARG A 94 8.74 7.21 -5.85
C ARG A 94 9.70 6.22 -5.21
N ASP A 95 9.41 5.78 -3.99
CA ASP A 95 10.23 4.83 -3.24
C ASP A 95 10.27 3.46 -3.95
N ALA A 96 9.16 3.00 -4.52
CA ALA A 96 9.13 1.80 -5.36
C ALA A 96 10.00 1.94 -6.62
N ARG A 97 9.96 3.10 -7.29
CA ARG A 97 10.80 3.39 -8.46
C ARG A 97 12.28 3.44 -8.11
N THR A 98 12.64 4.07 -6.98
CA THR A 98 14.02 4.12 -6.48
C THR A 98 14.57 2.72 -6.25
N ALA A 99 13.75 1.81 -5.73
CA ALA A 99 14.11 0.41 -5.54
C ALA A 99 14.02 -0.45 -6.82
N GLY A 100 13.62 0.13 -7.97
CA GLY A 100 13.49 -0.58 -9.24
C GLY A 100 12.37 -1.63 -9.25
N ILE A 101 11.36 -1.50 -8.39
CA ILE A 101 10.23 -2.43 -8.28
C ILE A 101 8.90 -1.80 -8.69
N SER A 102 7.90 -2.64 -8.97
CA SER A 102 6.55 -2.16 -9.25
C SER A 102 5.82 -1.80 -7.95
N LEU A 103 4.85 -0.88 -8.04
CA LEU A 103 3.99 -0.49 -6.92
C LEU A 103 3.30 -1.71 -6.26
N GLY A 104 2.89 -2.70 -7.08
CA GLY A 104 2.31 -3.93 -6.58
C GLY A 104 3.29 -4.78 -5.77
N GLU A 105 4.59 -4.74 -6.08
CA GLU A 105 5.61 -5.41 -5.28
C GLU A 105 5.90 -4.66 -3.99
N ALA A 106 5.97 -3.32 -4.05
CA ALA A 106 6.11 -2.49 -2.85
C ALA A 106 5.00 -2.78 -1.85
N MET A 107 3.73 -2.82 -2.29
CA MET A 107 2.59 -3.16 -1.42
C MET A 107 2.68 -4.58 -0.84
N ARG A 108 3.20 -5.56 -1.60
CA ARG A 108 3.40 -6.92 -1.06
C ARG A 108 4.48 -6.94 0.01
N GLN A 109 5.59 -6.24 -0.19
CA GLN A 109 6.66 -6.16 0.81
C GLN A 109 6.19 -5.45 2.08
N LEU A 110 5.34 -4.42 1.97
CA LEU A 110 4.74 -3.78 3.16
C LEU A 110 3.90 -4.75 3.97
N VAL A 111 3.06 -5.55 3.29
CA VAL A 111 2.24 -6.57 3.95
C VAL A 111 3.12 -7.68 4.54
N ASP A 112 4.19 -8.07 3.85
CA ASP A 112 5.11 -9.08 4.36
C ASP A 112 5.81 -8.62 5.64
N ARG A 113 6.37 -7.40 5.61
CA ARG A 113 6.98 -6.78 6.77
C ARG A 113 6.00 -6.63 7.93
N CYS A 114 4.75 -6.27 7.64
CA CYS A 114 3.71 -6.20 8.67
C CYS A 114 3.48 -7.57 9.33
N LEU A 115 3.47 -8.65 8.54
CA LEU A 115 3.30 -10.00 9.07
C LEU A 115 4.54 -10.49 9.83
N GLU A 116 5.74 -10.10 9.41
CA GLU A 116 7.00 -10.40 10.11
C GLU A 116 7.17 -9.60 11.41
N GLN A 117 6.63 -8.37 11.47
CA GLN A 117 6.72 -7.47 12.62
C GLN A 117 5.53 -7.57 13.58
N SER A 118 4.48 -8.33 13.25
CA SER A 118 3.39 -8.57 14.19
C SER A 118 3.80 -9.66 15.17
N TRP A 119 4.25 -9.21 16.34
CA TRP A 119 4.55 -10.01 17.52
C TRP A 119 3.31 -10.09 18.41
#